data_AF-A0A945I5I0-F1
#
_entry.id   AF-A0A945I5I0-F1
#
_cell.length_a   1.000
_cell.length_b   1.000
_cell.length_c   1.000
_cell.angle_alpha   90.00
_cell.angle_beta   90.00
_cell.angle_gamma   90.00
#
_symmetry.space_group_name_H-M   'P 1'
#
loop_
_entity.id
_entity.type
_entity.pdbx_description
1 polymer ?
#
loop_
_entity_poly.entity_id
_entity_poly.type
_entity_poly.pdbx_seq_one_letter_code
_entity_poly.pdbx_strand_id
1 'polypeptide(L)'
;MTKLTSRRWAIIFFISLALNVFLGGLFVADKYFKDNRSRGFRGMTYSVPWARRILGDEVRPMAREIFRENRESFRGTRQARSRLYKNVSGALAKEPFDKNELAKALTALQENLQIGQSRMHNMMVEFSARLTSDQRKKLVQEVARMQEKRKERRERRRKRRLERQKNNENTK
;
A
#
# COMPACT_ATOMS: atom_id res chain seq x y z
N MET A 1 -36.04 -40.57 10.48
CA MET A 1 -35.63 -39.37 11.23
C MET A 1 -34.11 -39.33 11.34
N THR A 2 -33.43 -38.69 10.40
CA THR A 2 -31.96 -38.57 10.40
C THR A 2 -31.54 -37.47 11.37
N LYS A 3 -30.97 -37.85 12.52
CA LYS A 3 -30.33 -36.94 13.49
C LYS A 3 -29.10 -36.30 12.84
N LEU A 4 -29.28 -35.18 12.15
CA LEU A 4 -28.19 -34.36 11.61
C LEU A 4 -27.47 -33.68 12.78
N THR A 5 -26.24 -34.10 13.02
CA THR A 5 -25.41 -33.74 14.17
C THR A 5 -25.14 -32.24 14.25
N SER A 6 -25.20 -31.69 15.47
CA SER A 6 -25.03 -30.27 15.82
C SER A 6 -23.82 -29.58 15.18
N ARG A 7 -22.75 -30.34 14.88
CA ARG A 7 -21.56 -29.86 14.18
C ARG A 7 -21.84 -29.36 12.77
N ARG A 8 -22.69 -30.01 11.98
CA ARG A 8 -22.95 -29.61 10.58
C ARG A 8 -23.72 -28.29 10.51
N TRP A 9 -24.67 -28.09 11.41
CA TRP A 9 -25.40 -26.83 11.54
C TRP A 9 -24.53 -25.70 12.09
N ALA A 10 -23.65 -25.99 13.05
CA ALA A 10 -22.67 -25.02 13.54
C ALA A 10 -21.71 -24.55 12.43
N ILE A 11 -21.26 -25.47 11.56
CA ILE A 11 -20.40 -25.14 10.40
C ILE A 11 -21.15 -24.24 9.42
N ILE A 12 -22.39 -24.59 9.05
CA ILE A 12 -23.21 -23.77 8.14
C ILE A 12 -23.44 -22.37 8.73
N PHE A 13 -23.70 -22.28 10.03
CA PHE A 13 -23.87 -21.01 10.72
C PHE A 13 -22.59 -20.16 10.71
N PHE A 14 -21.44 -20.77 10.97
CA PHE A 14 -20.15 -20.08 10.93
C PHE A 14 -19.80 -19.57 9.53
N ILE A 15 -20.07 -20.39 8.51
CA ILE A 15 -19.85 -20.01 7.10
C ILE A 15 -20.75 -18.82 6.72
N SER A 16 -22.03 -18.85 7.12
CA SER A 16 -22.97 -17.74 6.88
C SER A 16 -22.53 -16.46 7.60
N LEU A 17 -22.06 -16.58 8.84
CA LEU A 17 -21.57 -15.44 9.61
C LEU A 17 -20.29 -14.85 8.99
N ALA A 18 -19.35 -15.70 8.57
CA ALA A 18 -18.11 -15.29 7.92
C ALA A 18 -18.39 -14.58 6.59
N LEU A 19 -19.32 -15.11 5.78
CA LEU A 19 -19.75 -14.47 4.53
C LEU A 19 -20.35 -13.09 4.77
N ASN A 20 -21.21 -12.95 5.77
CA ASN A 20 -21.83 -11.66 6.08
C ASN A 20 -20.81 -10.63 6.57
N VAL A 21 -19.89 -11.02 7.46
CA VAL A 21 -18.80 -10.12 7.92
C VAL A 21 -17.83 -9.78 6.79
N PHE A 22 -17.53 -10.75 5.91
CA PHE A 22 -16.67 -10.54 4.75
C PHE A 22 -17.28 -9.58 3.73
N LEU A 23 -18.57 -9.76 3.40
CA LEU A 23 -19.30 -8.87 2.49
C LEU A 23 -19.46 -7.47 3.08
N GLY A 24 -19.81 -7.37 4.36
CA GLY A 24 -19.84 -6.10 5.08
C GLY A 24 -18.48 -5.40 5.09
N GLY A 25 -17.41 -6.16 5.34
CA GLY A 25 -16.02 -5.68 5.27
C GLY A 25 -15.64 -5.18 3.88
N LEU A 26 -16.06 -5.87 2.82
CA LEU A 26 -15.84 -5.44 1.42
C LEU A 26 -16.56 -4.14 1.09
N PHE A 27 -17.81 -3.95 1.53
CA PHE A 27 -18.56 -2.72 1.31
C PHE A 27 -17.97 -1.52 2.07
N VAL A 28 -17.59 -1.73 3.34
CA VAL A 28 -16.87 -0.73 4.13
C VAL A 28 -15.52 -0.43 3.49
N ALA A 29 -14.82 -1.44 2.99
CA ALA A 29 -13.56 -1.24 2.29
C ALA A 29 -13.73 -0.45 0.99
N ASP A 30 -14.72 -0.75 0.14
CA ASP A 30 -14.90 -0.01 -1.11
C ASP A 30 -15.25 1.48 -0.86
N LYS A 31 -16.07 1.75 0.16
CA LYS A 31 -16.46 3.13 0.52
C LYS A 31 -15.31 3.94 1.12
N TYR A 32 -14.46 3.34 1.95
CA TYR A 32 -13.34 4.05 2.60
C TYR A 32 -12.01 4.00 1.82
N PHE A 33 -11.80 3.03 0.94
CA PHE A 33 -10.55 2.91 0.16
C PHE A 33 -10.60 3.50 -1.26
N LYS A 34 -11.76 3.92 -1.77
CA LYS A 34 -11.85 4.58 -3.10
C LYS A 34 -11.00 5.87 -3.19
N ASP A 35 -10.96 6.68 -2.14
CA ASP A 35 -10.13 7.90 -2.09
C ASP A 35 -8.63 7.66 -1.91
N ASN A 36 -8.24 6.47 -1.42
CA ASN A 36 -6.85 6.15 -1.13
C ASN A 36 -6.06 5.61 -2.34
N ARG A 37 -6.72 5.26 -3.46
CA ARG A 37 -6.02 4.77 -4.66
C ARG A 37 -5.04 5.81 -5.23
N SER A 38 -5.27 7.11 -5.00
CA SER A 38 -4.34 8.17 -5.41
C SER A 38 -3.24 8.47 -4.38
N ARG A 39 -3.43 8.12 -3.10
CA ARG A 39 -2.47 8.49 -2.03
C ARG A 39 -1.22 7.63 -2.00
N GLY A 40 -1.33 6.34 -2.37
CA GLY A 40 -0.20 5.40 -2.34
C GLY A 40 1.01 5.84 -3.16
N PHE A 41 0.79 6.35 -4.37
CA PHE A 41 1.87 6.88 -5.23
C PHE A 41 2.14 8.38 -5.02
N ARG A 42 1.14 9.16 -4.58
CA ARG A 42 1.32 10.62 -4.41
C ARG A 42 2.23 10.99 -3.23
N GLY A 43 2.32 10.14 -2.21
CA GLY A 43 3.12 10.37 -1.00
C GLY A 43 4.53 9.76 -1.00
N MET A 44 4.89 8.96 -2.00
CA MET A 44 6.18 8.27 -2.04
C MET A 44 7.26 9.20 -2.59
N THR A 45 8.17 9.61 -1.71
CA THR A 45 9.39 10.34 -2.07
C THR A 45 10.27 9.46 -2.96
N TYR A 46 11.09 10.07 -3.81
CA TYR A 46 11.93 9.34 -4.78
C TYR A 46 11.15 8.50 -5.79
N SER A 47 10.02 9.03 -6.26
CA SER A 47 9.25 8.45 -7.36
C SER A 47 9.11 9.45 -8.50
N VAL A 48 8.99 8.97 -9.73
CA VAL A 48 8.78 9.82 -10.92
C VAL A 48 7.56 10.75 -10.76
N PRO A 49 6.38 10.29 -10.25
CA PRO A 49 5.23 11.17 -10.03
C PRO A 49 5.48 12.25 -8.97
N TRP A 50 6.32 11.98 -7.97
CA TRP A 50 6.74 12.97 -6.99
C TRP A 50 7.69 13.99 -7.62
N ALA A 51 8.74 13.53 -8.31
CA ALA A 51 9.72 14.39 -8.93
C ALA A 51 9.09 15.33 -9.97
N ARG A 52 8.17 14.82 -10.80
CA ARG A 52 7.37 15.63 -11.74
C ARG A 52 6.59 16.75 -11.05
N ARG A 53 6.03 16.49 -9.85
CA ARG A 53 5.28 17.50 -9.09
C ARG A 53 6.18 18.65 -8.62
N ILE A 54 7.43 18.34 -8.29
CA ILE A 54 8.40 19.32 -7.77
C ILE A 54 9.04 20.11 -8.91
N LEU A 55 9.39 19.45 -10.01
CA LEU A 55 10.10 20.05 -11.14
C LEU A 55 9.17 20.75 -12.14
N GLY A 56 7.86 20.48 -12.10
CA GLY A 56 6.88 21.13 -12.96
C GLY A 56 6.73 20.44 -14.32
N ASP A 57 6.19 21.20 -15.28
CA ASP A 57 5.78 20.65 -16.59
C ASP A 57 6.94 20.39 -17.55
N GLU A 58 8.12 20.98 -17.33
CA GLU A 58 9.33 20.77 -18.14
C GLU A 58 9.69 19.28 -18.28
N VAL A 59 9.55 18.53 -17.19
CA VAL A 59 9.90 17.10 -17.14
C VAL A 59 8.72 16.18 -17.46
N ARG A 60 7.55 16.74 -17.79
CA ARG A 60 6.32 15.97 -18.06
C ARG A 60 6.44 15.06 -19.29
N PRO A 61 7.02 15.50 -20.42
CA PRO A 61 7.19 14.62 -21.59
C PRO A 61 8.08 13.42 -21.26
N MET A 62 9.22 13.67 -20.61
CA MET A 62 10.16 12.65 -20.15
C MET A 62 9.51 11.65 -19.19
N ALA A 63 8.79 12.15 -18.18
CA ALA A 63 8.06 11.28 -17.26
C ALA A 63 7.04 10.40 -18.01
N ARG A 64 6.28 10.98 -18.93
CA ARG A 64 5.26 10.26 -19.71
C ARG A 64 5.88 9.15 -20.58
N GLU A 65 7.03 9.41 -21.17
CA GLU A 65 7.78 8.44 -21.98
C GLU A 65 8.20 7.23 -21.13
N ILE A 66 8.88 7.46 -20.00
CA ILE A 66 9.33 6.37 -19.10
C ILE A 66 8.13 5.53 -18.62
N PHE A 67 6.99 6.18 -18.31
CA PHE A 67 5.76 5.47 -17.95
C PHE A 67 5.16 4.68 -19.12
N ARG A 68 5.26 5.18 -20.34
CA ARG A 68 4.75 4.52 -21.55
C ARG A 68 5.56 3.26 -21.83
N GLU A 69 6.88 3.34 -21.76
CA GLU A 69 7.81 2.21 -21.97
C GLU A 69 7.58 1.10 -20.94
N ASN A 70 7.30 1.47 -19.69
CA ASN A 70 7.09 0.49 -18.62
C ASN A 70 5.61 0.04 -18.47
N ARG A 71 4.69 0.52 -19.33
CA ARG A 71 3.24 0.31 -19.16
C ARG A 71 2.85 -1.16 -19.12
N GLU A 72 3.33 -1.94 -20.09
CA GLU A 72 2.97 -3.36 -20.19
C GLU A 72 3.52 -4.17 -19.02
N SER A 73 4.72 -3.83 -18.54
CA SER A 73 5.27 -4.39 -17.32
C SER A 73 4.38 -4.14 -16.10
N PHE A 74 3.85 -2.92 -15.92
CA PHE A 74 2.92 -2.63 -14.83
C PHE A 74 1.59 -3.36 -14.92
N ARG A 75 1.07 -3.53 -16.15
CA ARG A 75 -0.16 -4.30 -16.37
C ARG A 75 0.04 -5.75 -15.95
N GLY A 76 1.15 -6.37 -16.38
CA GLY A 76 1.53 -7.72 -15.99
C GLY A 76 1.66 -7.88 -14.48
N THR A 77 2.42 -7.00 -13.80
CA THR A 77 2.58 -7.04 -12.35
C THR A 77 1.25 -6.86 -11.61
N ARG A 78 0.37 -5.97 -12.09
CA ARG A 78 -0.94 -5.74 -11.45
C ARG A 78 -1.86 -6.96 -11.58
N GLN A 79 -1.89 -7.60 -12.75
CA GLN A 79 -2.68 -8.81 -12.95
C GLN A 79 -2.15 -9.97 -12.10
N ALA A 80 -0.82 -10.19 -12.10
CA ALA A 80 -0.18 -11.21 -11.28
C ALA A 80 -0.49 -11.01 -9.79
N ARG A 81 -0.37 -9.78 -9.29
CA ARG A 81 -0.69 -9.45 -7.89
C ARG A 81 -2.13 -9.76 -7.51
N SER A 82 -3.09 -9.48 -8.39
CA SER A 82 -4.49 -9.83 -8.12
C SER A 82 -4.70 -11.33 -7.98
N ARG A 83 -3.97 -12.16 -8.75
CA ARG A 83 -3.99 -13.62 -8.62
C ARG A 83 -3.31 -14.06 -7.32
N LEU A 84 -2.18 -13.47 -6.96
CA LEU A 84 -1.45 -13.78 -5.73
C LEU A 84 -2.28 -13.51 -4.47
N TYR A 85 -3.02 -12.39 -4.42
CA TYR A 85 -3.95 -12.14 -3.31
C TYR A 85 -5.04 -13.22 -3.22
N LYS A 86 -5.61 -13.66 -4.36
CA LYS A 86 -6.58 -14.75 -4.37
C LYS A 86 -5.96 -16.06 -3.86
N ASN A 87 -4.71 -16.35 -4.22
CA ASN A 87 -4.01 -17.54 -3.74
C ASN A 87 -3.78 -17.51 -2.22
N VAL A 88 -3.38 -16.36 -1.67
CA VAL A 88 -3.24 -16.18 -0.21
C VAL A 88 -4.59 -16.37 0.49
N SER A 89 -5.67 -15.77 -0.04
CA SER A 89 -7.03 -15.97 0.50
C SER A 89 -7.48 -17.44 0.42
N GLY A 90 -7.17 -18.12 -0.69
CA GLY A 90 -7.48 -19.54 -0.87
C GLY A 90 -6.73 -20.43 0.13
N ALA A 91 -5.43 -20.20 0.32
CA ALA A 91 -4.63 -20.94 1.29
C ALA A 91 -5.09 -20.71 2.74
N LEU A 92 -5.53 -19.50 3.07
CA LEU A 92 -6.10 -19.17 4.39
C LEU A 92 -7.44 -19.86 4.65
N ALA A 93 -8.27 -20.03 3.61
CA ALA A 93 -9.61 -20.61 3.72
C ALA A 93 -9.64 -22.15 3.60
N LYS A 94 -8.48 -22.79 3.38
CA LYS A 94 -8.39 -24.23 3.16
C LYS A 94 -8.60 -25.00 4.47
N GLU A 95 -9.44 -26.04 4.40
CA GLU A 95 -9.64 -27.01 5.48
C GLU A 95 -9.28 -28.43 4.99
N PRO A 96 -8.33 -29.12 5.64
CA PRO A 96 -7.53 -28.68 6.79
C PRO A 96 -6.53 -27.57 6.43
N PHE A 97 -6.18 -26.75 7.42
CA PHE A 97 -5.23 -25.67 7.26
C PHE A 97 -3.82 -26.19 6.93
N ASP A 98 -3.24 -25.69 5.84
CA ASP A 98 -1.88 -26.00 5.42
C ASP A 98 -0.96 -24.79 5.60
N LYS A 99 -0.10 -24.85 6.62
CA LYS A 99 0.90 -23.83 6.92
C LYS A 99 1.88 -23.61 5.77
N ASN A 100 2.29 -24.67 5.09
CA ASN A 100 3.30 -24.62 4.03
C ASN A 100 2.72 -23.99 2.77
N GLU A 101 1.45 -24.25 2.47
CA GLU A 101 0.75 -23.64 1.35
C GLU A 101 0.58 -22.12 1.55
N LEU A 102 0.18 -21.70 2.76
CA LEU A 102 0.10 -20.28 3.10
C LEU A 102 1.47 -19.59 2.99
N ALA A 103 2.52 -20.21 3.54
CA ALA A 103 3.88 -19.67 3.46
C ALA A 103 4.33 -19.47 2.01
N LYS A 104 4.11 -20.46 1.13
CA LYS A 104 4.41 -20.36 -0.30
C LYS A 104 3.65 -19.22 -0.97
N ALA A 105 2.36 -19.07 -0.69
CA ALA A 105 1.53 -18.00 -1.25
C ALA A 105 2.00 -16.61 -0.81
N LEU A 106 2.41 -16.46 0.46
CA LEU A 106 2.95 -15.21 0.99
C LEU A 106 4.32 -14.87 0.40
N THR A 107 5.22 -15.85 0.25
CA THR A 107 6.52 -15.65 -0.41
C THR A 107 6.33 -15.16 -1.85
N ALA A 108 5.46 -15.81 -2.62
CA ALA A 108 5.18 -15.39 -4.00
C ALA A 108 4.57 -13.97 -4.07
N LEU A 109 3.74 -13.59 -3.09
CA LEU A 109 3.23 -12.22 -2.96
C LEU A 109 4.36 -11.23 -2.68
N GLN A 110 5.25 -11.55 -1.74
CA GLN A 110 6.40 -10.71 -1.38
C GLN A 110 7.32 -10.48 -2.58
N GLU A 111 7.68 -11.53 -3.32
CA GLU A 111 8.51 -11.44 -4.53
C GLU A 111 7.88 -10.51 -5.57
N ASN A 112 6.57 -10.64 -5.81
CA ASN A 112 5.87 -9.75 -6.74
C ASN A 112 5.87 -8.29 -6.29
N LEU A 113 5.73 -8.03 -4.99
CA LEU A 113 5.83 -6.68 -4.43
C LEU A 113 7.24 -6.11 -4.61
N GLN A 114 8.27 -6.92 -4.37
CA GLN A 114 9.67 -6.53 -4.56
C GLN A 114 9.97 -6.21 -6.03
N ILE A 115 9.49 -7.03 -6.97
CA ILE A 115 9.60 -6.75 -8.41
C ILE A 115 8.96 -5.40 -8.75
N GLY A 116 7.76 -5.15 -8.24
CA GLY A 116 7.06 -3.88 -8.46
C GLY A 116 7.83 -2.67 -7.90
N GLN A 117 8.42 -2.79 -6.70
CA GLN A 117 9.23 -1.74 -6.09
C GLN A 117 10.54 -1.51 -6.84
N SER A 118 11.28 -2.57 -7.16
CA SER A 118 12.54 -2.46 -7.92
C SER A 118 12.34 -1.78 -9.26
N ARG A 119 11.23 -2.06 -9.96
CA ARG A 119 10.87 -1.37 -11.22
C ARG A 119 10.62 0.12 -11.00
N MET A 120 9.88 0.49 -9.95
CA MET A 120 9.66 1.90 -9.59
C MET A 120 10.99 2.62 -9.28
N HIS A 121 11.91 1.98 -8.58
CA HIS A 121 13.23 2.53 -8.29
C HIS A 121 14.05 2.70 -9.58
N ASN A 122 14.07 1.71 -10.45
CA ASN A 122 14.79 1.79 -11.73
C ASN A 122 14.26 2.93 -12.62
N MET A 123 12.94 3.13 -12.67
CA MET A 123 12.37 4.28 -13.37
C MET A 123 12.81 5.61 -12.76
N MET A 124 12.94 5.69 -11.43
CA MET A 124 13.45 6.91 -10.80
C MET A 124 14.94 7.13 -11.10
N VAL A 125 15.74 6.07 -11.16
CA VAL A 125 17.16 6.13 -11.58
C VAL A 125 17.26 6.67 -13.00
N GLU A 126 16.52 6.06 -13.94
CA GLU A 126 16.49 6.48 -15.34
C GLU A 126 16.02 7.92 -15.50
N PHE A 127 14.93 8.29 -14.83
CA PHE A 127 14.43 9.66 -14.83
C PHE A 127 15.48 10.63 -14.30
N SER A 128 16.16 10.29 -13.20
CA SER A 128 17.18 11.14 -12.58
C SER A 128 18.45 11.28 -13.41
N ALA A 129 18.80 10.27 -14.20
CA ALA A 129 19.92 10.30 -15.13
C ALA A 129 19.71 11.34 -16.24
N ARG A 130 18.45 11.52 -16.67
CA ARG A 130 18.06 12.48 -17.71
C ARG A 130 17.83 13.90 -17.17
N LEU A 131 17.85 14.10 -15.84
CA LEU A 131 17.72 15.43 -15.22
C LEU A 131 19.04 16.22 -15.28
N THR A 132 18.93 17.54 -15.26
CA THR A 132 20.09 18.43 -15.03
C THR A 132 20.54 18.38 -13.57
N SER A 133 21.77 18.85 -13.31
CA SER A 133 22.31 18.95 -11.94
C SER A 133 21.42 19.82 -11.04
N ASP A 134 20.91 20.94 -11.55
CA ASP A 134 20.09 21.86 -10.77
C ASP A 134 18.69 21.29 -10.48
N GLN A 135 18.10 20.55 -11.42
CA GLN A 135 16.86 19.82 -11.18
C GLN A 135 17.05 18.76 -10.09
N ARG A 136 18.17 18.00 -10.09
CA ARG A 136 18.48 17.06 -9.01
C ARG A 136 18.66 17.77 -7.65
N LYS A 137 19.32 18.92 -7.61
CA LYS A 137 19.45 19.74 -6.38
C LYS A 137 18.10 20.19 -5.84
N LYS A 138 17.17 20.64 -6.71
CA LYS A 138 15.80 21.00 -6.30
C LYS A 138 15.08 19.83 -5.64
N LEU A 139 15.22 18.61 -6.16
CA LEU A 139 14.64 17.42 -5.54
C LEU A 139 15.20 17.15 -4.14
N VAL A 140 16.51 17.27 -3.95
CA VAL A 140 17.16 17.08 -2.64
C VAL A 140 16.68 18.13 -1.63
N GLN A 141 16.63 19.40 -2.03
CA GLN A 141 16.14 20.49 -1.17
C GLN A 141 14.70 20.26 -0.72
N GLU A 142 13.84 19.80 -1.62
CA GLU A 142 12.45 19.53 -1.26
C GLU A 142 12.31 18.33 -0.31
N VAL A 143 13.17 17.31 -0.43
CA VAL A 143 13.23 16.23 0.56
C VAL A 143 13.60 16.76 1.94
N ALA A 144 14.62 17.61 2.03
CA ALA A 144 15.04 18.20 3.30
C ALA A 144 13.89 18.97 3.97
N ARG A 145 13.21 19.85 3.21
CA ARG A 145 12.02 20.59 3.68
C ARG A 145 10.89 19.68 4.16
N MET A 146 10.64 18.58 3.44
CA MET A 146 9.62 17.61 3.86
C MET A 146 9.99 16.90 5.17
N GLN A 147 11.26 16.54 5.35
CA GLN A 147 11.75 15.89 6.58
C GLN A 147 11.62 16.83 7.79
N GLU A 148 11.99 18.10 7.62
CA GLU A 148 11.84 19.13 8.64
C GLU A 148 10.39 19.31 9.07
N LYS A 149 9.47 19.52 8.10
CA LYS A 149 8.03 19.60 8.37
C LYS A 149 7.49 18.34 9.09
N ARG A 150 8.02 17.16 8.77
CA ARG A 150 7.64 15.91 9.45
C ARG A 150 8.15 15.89 10.90
N LYS A 151 9.36 16.38 11.16
CA LYS A 151 9.93 16.51 12.52
C LYS A 151 9.10 17.48 13.36
N GLU A 152 8.83 18.67 12.85
CA GLU A 152 7.98 19.66 13.54
C GLU A 152 6.60 19.11 13.89
N ARG A 153 5.95 18.40 12.96
CA ARG A 153 4.65 17.77 13.19
C ARG A 153 4.71 16.72 14.30
N ARG A 154 5.79 15.93 14.36
CA ARG A 154 6.01 14.95 15.43
C ARG A 154 6.18 15.63 16.78
N GLU A 155 6.97 16.69 16.84
CA GLU A 155 7.19 17.46 18.07
C GLU A 155 5.91 18.13 18.57
N ARG A 156 5.14 18.77 17.69
CA ARG A 156 3.82 19.33 18.03
C ARG A 156 2.87 18.28 18.58
N ARG A 157 2.84 17.08 17.99
CA ARG A 157 2.03 15.96 18.49
C ARG A 157 2.51 15.46 19.85
N ARG A 158 3.83 15.44 20.10
CA ARG A 158 4.41 15.09 21.39
C ARG A 158 4.01 16.09 22.47
N LYS A 159 4.19 17.40 22.22
CA LYS A 159 3.81 18.46 23.15
C LYS A 159 2.33 18.37 23.55
N ARG A 160 1.43 18.23 22.57
CA ARG A 160 -0.01 18.04 22.82
C ARG A 160 -0.34 16.80 23.64
N ARG A 161 0.42 15.70 23.52
CA ARG A 161 0.21 14.50 24.34
C ARG A 161 0.61 14.75 25.78
N LEU A 162 1.74 15.41 26.00
CA LEU A 162 2.23 15.77 27.35
C LEU A 162 1.29 16.77 28.04
N GLU A 163 0.81 17.78 27.32
CA GLU A 163 -0.19 18.72 27.82
C GLU A 163 -1.49 18.01 28.26
N ARG A 164 -1.97 17.04 27.47
CA ARG A 164 -3.16 16.24 27.83
C ARG A 164 -2.92 15.36 29.05
N GLN A 165 -1.74 14.77 29.20
CA GLN A 165 -1.40 13.95 30.36
C GLN A 165 -1.37 14.81 31.63
N LYS A 166 -0.69 15.96 31.58
CA LYS A 166 -0.62 16.89 32.71
C LYS A 166 -2.01 17.42 33.11
N ASN A 167 -2.87 17.73 32.14
CA ASN A 167 -4.23 18.18 32.43
C ASN A 167 -5.09 17.09 33.09
N ASN A 168 -4.91 15.82 32.69
CA ASN A 168 -5.64 14.69 33.28
C ASN A 168 -5.12 14.30 34.67
N GLU A 169 -3.84 14.54 34.97
CA GLU A 169 -3.27 14.35 36.31
C GLU A 169 -3.77 15.43 37.28
N ASN A 170 -3.98 16.66 36.81
CA ASN A 170 -4.49 17.76 37.65
C ASN A 170 -6.01 17.72 37.89
N THR A 171 -6.77 16.87 37.18
CA THR A 171 -8.23 16.70 37.38
C THR A 171 -8.59 15.47 38.22
N LYS A 172 -7.60 14.74 38.74
CA LYS A 172 -7.77 13.66 39.71
C LYS A 172 -7.33 14.12 41.09
#